data_AF-A0A9W3P0A0-F1
#
_entry.id   AF-A0A9W3P0A0-F1
#
_cell.length_a   1.000
_cell.length_b   1.000
_cell.length_c   1.000
_cell.angle_alpha   90.00
_cell.angle_beta   90.00
_cell.angle_gamma   90.00
#
_symmetry.space_group_name_H-M   'P 1'
#
loop_
_entity.id
_entity.type
_entity.pdbx_description
1 polymer ?
#
loop_
_entity_poly.entity_id
_entity_poly.type
_entity_poly.pdbx_seq_one_letter_code
_entity_poly.pdbx_strand_id
1 'polypeptide(L)'
;MNALLQCAKFGAKTEEAEIYVTHFPCLQCCKAIIQSGITAVYYAQDYKNHPYAIELFEQANVTVKHVPLEYDIAALEEQKRYTELKELFASLEKDNLSMEELQHVFTKAKMML
;
A
#
# COMPACT_ATOMS: atom_id res chain seq x y z
N MET A 1 -5.86 4.28 -9.85
CA MET A 1 -5.83 5.49 -10.71
C MET A 1 -4.47 6.17 -10.70
N ASN A 2 -3.92 6.55 -9.54
CA ASN A 2 -2.64 7.27 -9.45
C ASN A 2 -1.48 6.62 -10.21
N ALA A 3 -1.36 5.28 -10.16
CA ALA A 3 -0.33 4.55 -10.91
C ALA A 3 -0.42 4.77 -12.43
N LEU A 4 -1.63 4.72 -13.01
CA LEU A 4 -1.85 4.99 -14.44
C LEU A 4 -1.52 6.44 -14.79
N LEU A 5 -1.92 7.40 -13.94
CA LEU A 5 -1.61 8.82 -14.14
C LEU A 5 -0.10 9.08 -14.08
N GLN A 6 0.61 8.38 -13.19
CA GLN A 6 2.07 8.46 -13.12
C GLN A 6 2.70 7.93 -14.40
N CYS A 7 2.24 6.78 -14.90
CA CYS A 7 2.72 6.24 -16.16
C CYS A 7 2.48 7.20 -17.32
N ALA A 8 1.27 7.77 -17.43
CA ALA A 8 0.93 8.77 -18.44
C ALA A 8 1.81 10.03 -18.34
N LYS A 9 2.03 10.54 -17.13
CA LYS A 9 2.85 11.74 -16.88
C LYS A 9 4.30 11.55 -17.30
N PHE A 10 4.86 10.37 -17.06
CA PHE A 10 6.28 10.08 -17.30
C PHE A 10 6.53 9.28 -18.59
N GLY A 11 5.49 9.00 -19.38
CA GLY A 11 5.61 8.25 -20.63
C GLY A 11 5.97 6.78 -20.44
N ALA A 12 5.65 6.18 -19.27
CA ALA A 12 5.83 4.75 -19.05
C ALA A 12 4.69 3.96 -19.71
N LYS A 13 5.03 2.93 -20.47
CA LYS A 13 4.04 2.05 -21.11
C LYS A 13 3.37 1.15 -20.06
N THR A 14 2.07 0.95 -20.22
CA THR A 14 1.22 0.07 -19.39
C THR A 14 0.62 -1.09 -20.18
N GLU A 15 0.80 -1.10 -21.51
CA GLU A 15 0.44 -2.21 -22.39
C GLU A 15 1.13 -3.50 -21.92
N GLU A 16 0.36 -4.59 -21.84
CA GLU A 16 0.77 -5.91 -21.37
C GLU A 16 1.27 -5.98 -19.92
N ALA A 17 1.17 -4.89 -19.15
CA ALA A 17 1.60 -4.87 -17.76
C ALA A 17 0.59 -5.58 -16.83
N GLU A 18 1.04 -5.86 -15.62
CA GLU A 18 0.21 -6.38 -14.52
C GLU A 18 0.11 -5.34 -13.41
N ILE A 19 -1.00 -5.33 -12.67
CA ILE A 19 -1.20 -4.44 -11.53
C ILE A 19 -1.54 -5.22 -10.25
N TYR A 20 -0.88 -4.83 -9.17
CA TYR A 20 -1.09 -5.36 -7.83
C TYR A 20 -1.68 -4.25 -6.96
N VAL A 21 -2.84 -4.51 -6.36
CA VAL A 21 -3.58 -3.54 -5.56
C VAL A 21 -4.02 -4.16 -4.23
N THR A 22 -4.15 -3.36 -3.19
CA THR A 22 -4.60 -3.88 -1.89
C THR A 22 -6.08 -4.22 -1.92
N HIS A 23 -6.90 -3.44 -2.63
CA HIS A 23 -8.35 -3.59 -2.68
C HIS A 23 -8.83 -3.79 -4.10
N PHE A 24 -9.91 -4.55 -4.28
CA PHE A 24 -10.55 -4.70 -5.58
C PHE A 24 -10.87 -3.32 -6.21
N PRO A 25 -10.51 -3.09 -7.49
CA PRO A 25 -10.71 -1.79 -8.14
C PRO A 25 -12.19 -1.44 -8.26
N CYS A 26 -12.55 -0.17 -8.02
CA CYS A 26 -13.89 0.30 -8.33
C CYS A 26 -14.16 0.28 -9.84
N LEU A 27 -15.44 0.33 -10.25
CA LEU A 27 -15.83 0.25 -11.66
C LEU A 27 -15.07 1.22 -12.59
N GLN A 28 -14.82 2.45 -12.14
CA GLN A 28 -14.08 3.43 -12.94
C GLN A 28 -12.60 3.06 -13.07
N CYS A 29 -11.99 2.51 -12.02
CA CYS A 29 -10.63 2.00 -12.09
C CYS A 29 -10.56 0.78 -13.01
N CYS A 30 -11.53 -0.14 -12.99
CA CYS A 30 -11.55 -1.30 -13.89
C CYS A 30 -11.54 -0.88 -15.36
N LYS A 31 -12.42 0.06 -15.74
CA LYS A 31 -12.47 0.60 -17.11
C LYS A 31 -11.14 1.21 -17.52
N ALA A 32 -10.51 1.98 -16.64
CA ALA A 32 -9.22 2.61 -16.92
C ALA A 32 -8.08 1.58 -17.03
N ILE A 33 -8.08 0.54 -16.19
CA ILE A 33 -7.11 -0.56 -16.24
C ILE A 33 -7.21 -1.28 -17.59
N ILE A 34 -8.42 -1.68 -17.98
CA ILE A 34 -8.68 -2.33 -19.28
C ILE A 34 -8.20 -1.45 -20.44
N GLN A 35 -8.59 -0.17 -20.45
CA GLN A 35 -8.20 0.77 -21.51
C GLN A 35 -6.71 1.07 -21.57
N SER A 36 -5.97 0.83 -20.48
CA SER A 36 -4.51 1.03 -20.42
C SER A 36 -3.70 -0.14 -20.98
N GLY A 37 -4.35 -1.23 -21.37
CA GLY A 37 -3.68 -2.41 -21.92
C GLY A 37 -3.10 -3.37 -20.86
N ILE A 38 -3.45 -3.17 -19.58
CA ILE A 38 -3.05 -4.08 -18.49
C ILE A 38 -3.79 -5.41 -18.65
N THR A 39 -3.05 -6.52 -18.54
CA THR A 39 -3.55 -7.89 -18.81
C THR A 39 -3.86 -8.69 -17.55
N ALA A 40 -3.40 -8.24 -16.37
CA ALA A 40 -3.71 -8.90 -15.10
C ALA A 40 -3.87 -7.92 -13.93
N VAL A 41 -4.81 -8.25 -13.04
CA VAL A 41 -5.11 -7.57 -11.78
C VAL A 41 -5.04 -8.57 -10.63
N TYR A 42 -4.13 -8.32 -9.69
CA TYR A 42 -4.03 -9.07 -8.44
C TYR A 42 -4.47 -8.17 -7.30
N TYR A 43 -5.39 -8.64 -6.46
CA TYR A 43 -5.92 -7.83 -5.35
C TYR A 43 -5.93 -8.61 -4.03
N ALA A 44 -5.74 -7.93 -2.89
CA ALA A 44 -5.66 -8.60 -1.59
C ALA A 44 -6.97 -8.63 -0.79
N GLN A 45 -7.80 -7.61 -0.92
CA GLN A 45 -9.04 -7.46 -0.15
C GLN A 45 -10.20 -7.16 -1.08
N ASP A 46 -11.32 -7.84 -0.84
CA ASP A 46 -12.59 -7.43 -1.43
C ASP A 46 -12.94 -6.03 -0.95
N TYR A 47 -13.65 -5.30 -1.80
CA TYR A 47 -14.13 -3.98 -1.44
C TYR A 47 -15.58 -3.81 -1.84
N LYS A 48 -15.80 -3.34 -3.06
CA LYS A 48 -17.13 -3.13 -3.66
C LYS A 48 -17.13 -3.75 -5.04
N ASN A 49 -16.94 -5.07 -5.05
CA ASN A 49 -16.79 -5.84 -6.27
C ASN A 49 -18.13 -5.79 -7.02
N HIS A 50 -18.24 -4.83 -7.92
CA HIS A 50 -19.45 -4.64 -8.71
C HIS A 50 -19.51 -5.77 -9.75
N PRO A 51 -20.63 -6.51 -9.89
CA PRO A 51 -20.72 -7.62 -10.85
C PRO A 51 -20.31 -7.22 -12.27
N TYR A 52 -20.81 -6.08 -12.74
CA TYR A 52 -20.42 -5.49 -14.03
C TYR A 52 -18.90 -5.24 -14.20
N ALA A 53 -18.16 -4.97 -13.12
CA ALA A 53 -16.71 -4.80 -13.21
C ALA A 53 -15.99 -6.12 -13.51
N ILE A 54 -16.51 -7.24 -12.98
CA ILE A 54 -16.00 -8.59 -13.24
C ILE A 54 -16.29 -8.97 -14.69
N GLU A 55 -17.54 -8.76 -15.14
CA GLU A 55 -17.96 -8.99 -16.53
C GLU A 55 -17.08 -8.22 -17.53
N LEU A 56 -16.75 -6.95 -17.22
CA LEU A 56 -15.87 -6.15 -18.07
C LEU A 56 -14.46 -6.75 -18.18
N PHE A 57 -13.88 -7.23 -17.07
CA PHE A 57 -12.56 -7.86 -17.11
C PHE A 57 -12.58 -9.17 -17.91
N GLU A 58 -13.62 -9.98 -17.77
CA GLU A 58 -13.81 -11.20 -18.55
C GLU A 58 -13.92 -10.90 -20.05
N GLN A 59 -14.76 -9.93 -20.43
CA GLN A 59 -14.91 -9.50 -21.83
C GLN A 59 -13.61 -8.95 -22.42
N ALA A 60 -12.79 -8.30 -21.60
CA ALA A 60 -11.50 -7.74 -22.00
C ALA A 60 -10.34 -8.76 -21.96
N ASN A 61 -10.59 -10.02 -21.58
CA ASN A 61 -9.55 -11.04 -21.36
C ASN A 61 -8.47 -10.62 -20.34
N VAL A 62 -8.85 -9.85 -19.31
CA VAL A 62 -7.96 -9.45 -18.22
C VAL A 62 -8.05 -10.48 -17.10
N THR A 63 -6.90 -11.04 -16.70
CA THR A 63 -6.83 -12.00 -15.59
C THR A 63 -7.07 -11.28 -14.27
N VAL A 64 -8.02 -11.75 -13.46
CA VAL A 64 -8.27 -11.18 -12.13
C VAL A 64 -8.09 -12.26 -11.07
N LYS A 65 -7.21 -12.03 -10.09
CA LYS A 65 -6.89 -12.99 -9.04
C LYS A 65 -6.93 -12.34 -7.66
N HIS A 66 -7.65 -12.98 -6.74
CA HIS A 66 -7.62 -12.65 -5.32
C HIS A 66 -6.39 -13.30 -4.68
N VAL A 67 -5.52 -12.51 -4.08
CA VAL A 67 -4.29 -12.92 -3.41
C VAL A 67 -4.29 -12.31 -2.01
N PRO A 68 -4.96 -12.94 -1.03
CA PRO A 68 -5.04 -12.41 0.33
C PRO A 68 -3.63 -12.30 0.95
N LEU A 69 -3.43 -11.26 1.76
CA LEU A 69 -2.19 -11.11 2.53
C LEU A 69 -2.18 -12.12 3.68
N GLU A 70 -1.08 -12.86 3.82
CA GLU A 70 -0.88 -13.83 4.91
C GLU A 70 -0.64 -13.14 6.27
N TYR A 71 -0.33 -11.84 6.27
CA TYR A 71 0.02 -11.08 7.46
C TYR A 71 -0.92 -9.88 7.65
N ASP A 72 -1.33 -9.68 8.90
CA ASP A 72 -2.04 -8.45 9.30
C ASP A 72 -1.05 -7.29 9.40
N ILE A 73 -1.13 -6.36 8.43
CA ILE A 73 -0.28 -5.17 8.37
C ILE A 73 -0.44 -4.32 9.64
N ALA A 74 -1.64 -4.24 10.23
CA ALA A 74 -1.87 -3.47 11.44
C ALA A 74 -1.12 -4.07 12.64
N ALA A 75 -1.11 -5.40 12.76
CA ALA A 75 -0.34 -6.10 13.79
C ALA A 75 1.17 -5.89 13.61
N LEU A 76 1.66 -5.87 12.37
CA LEU A 76 3.07 -5.58 12.06
C LEU A 76 3.44 -4.13 12.41
N GLU A 77 2.57 -3.17 12.12
CA GLU A 77 2.78 -1.76 12.45
C GLU A 77 2.73 -1.50 13.96
N GLU A 78 1.83 -2.17 14.69
CA GLU A 78 1.77 -2.10 16.15
C GLU A 78 3.04 -2.68 16.79
N GLN A 79 3.48 -3.86 16.34
CA GLN A 79 4.72 -4.49 16.79
C GLN A 79 5.93 -3.59 16.52
N LYS A 80 5.99 -2.97 15.34
CA LYS A 80 7.06 -2.04 14.98
C LYS A 80 7.06 -0.81 15.88
N ARG A 81 5.89 -0.20 16.10
CA ARG A 81 5.73 0.98 16.96
C ARG A 81 6.10 0.67 18.41
N TYR A 82 5.72 -0.49 18.93
CA TYR A 82 6.11 -0.95 20.26
C TYR A 82 7.63 -1.17 20.36
N THR A 83 8.24 -1.77 19.35
CA THR A 83 9.69 -1.98 19.29
C THR A 83 10.44 -0.65 19.28
N GLU A 84 10.00 0.31 18.46
CA GLU A 84 10.58 1.66 18.38
C GLU A 84 10.41 2.44 19.70
N LEU A 85 9.24 2.36 20.35
CA LEU A 85 9.00 2.93 21.68
C LEU A 85 9.91 2.31 22.73
N LYS A 86 10.07 0.98 22.71
CA LYS A 86 10.93 0.26 23.65
C LYS A 86 12.39 0.64 23.50
N GLU A 87 12.88 0.81 22.26
CA GLU A 87 14.23 1.32 22.00
C GLU A 87 14.41 2.75 22.50
N LEU A 88 13.40 3.60 22.33
CA LEU A 88 13.40 4.98 22.82
C LEU A 88 13.49 5.03 24.36
N PHE A 89 12.67 4.23 25.05
CA PHE A 89 12.72 4.14 26.51
C PHE A 89 14.05 3.57 27.02
N ALA A 90 14.59 2.53 26.36
CA ALA A 90 15.90 1.98 26.69
C ALA A 90 17.04 3.01 26.51
N SER A 91 16.90 3.94 25.56
CA SER A 91 17.87 5.05 25.43
C SER A 91 17.77 6.07 26.55
N LEU A 92 16.59 6.29 27.13
CA LEU A 92 16.34 7.24 28.22
C LEU A 92 16.77 6.71 29.59
N GLU A 93 16.78 5.39 29.78
CA GLU A 93 17.24 4.72 31.02
C GLU A 93 18.77 4.75 31.21
N LYS A 94 19.54 5.20 30.21
CA LYS A 94 20.97 5.45 30.40
C LYS A 94 21.15 6.75 31.18
N ASP A 95 21.38 6.63 32.49
CA ASP A 95 21.76 7.77 33.33
C ASP A 95 22.92 8.57 32.69
N ASN A 96 22.70 9.89 32.49
CA ASN A 96 23.52 10.88 31.75
C ASN A 96 23.29 11.07 30.23
N LEU A 97 22.04 11.16 29.76
CA LEU A 97 21.81 11.73 28.42
C LEU A 97 22.14 13.23 28.39
N SER A 98 22.89 13.64 27.38
CA SER A 98 23.13 15.04 27.04
C SER A 98 21.85 15.72 26.53
N MET A 99 21.77 17.05 26.63
CA MET A 99 20.62 17.82 26.15
C MET A 99 20.35 17.62 24.64
N GLU A 100 21.38 17.32 23.85
CA GLU A 100 21.24 17.02 22.42
C GLU A 100 20.55 15.67 22.18
N GLU A 101 20.88 14.63 22.96
CA GLU A 101 20.25 13.31 22.84
C GLU A 101 18.79 13.33 23.31
N LEU A 102 18.50 14.10 24.37
CA LEU A 102 17.12 14.37 24.80
C LEU A 102 16.30 15.06 23.69
N GLN A 103 16.87 16.10 23.05
CA GLN A 103 16.21 16.79 21.95
C GLN A 103 15.92 15.84 20.79
N HIS A 104 16.87 14.98 20.43
CA HIS A 104 16.72 13.98 19.37
C HIS A 104 15.61 12.97 19.69
N VAL A 105 15.57 12.47 20.93
CA VAL A 105 14.52 11.56 21.43
C VAL A 105 13.14 12.21 21.36
N PHE A 106 13.00 13.46 21.81
CA PHE A 106 11.74 14.21 21.73
C PHE A 106 11.28 14.47 20.29
N THR A 107 12.20 14.80 19.38
CA THR A 107 11.88 14.98 17.96
C THR A 107 11.38 13.67 17.35
N LYS A 108 12.05 12.55 17.64
CA LYS A 108 11.65 11.23 17.14
C LYS A 108 10.28 10.80 17.66
N ALA A 109 10.00 11.00 18.96
CA ALA A 109 8.69 10.71 19.55
C ALA A 109 7.56 11.56 18.94
N LYS A 110 7.83 12.84 18.63
CA LYS A 110 6.85 13.76 18.05
C LYS A 110 6.49 13.42 16.59
N MET A 111 7.36 12.70 15.87
CA MET A 111 7.09 12.21 14.51
C MET A 111 6.28 10.91 14.49
N MET A 112 6.05 10.27 15.64
CA MET A 112 5.31 9.00 15.78
C MET A 112 3.85 9.19 16.21
N LEU A 113 3.42 10.43 16.51
CA LEU A 113 2.06 10.85 16.85
C LEU A 113 1.38 11.51 15.65
#